data_AF-A0A6A4H1Q1-F1
#
_entry.id   AF-A0A6A4H1Q1-F1
#
_cell.length_a   1.000
_cell.length_b   1.000
_cell.length_c   1.000
_cell.angle_alpha   90.00
_cell.angle_beta   90.00
_cell.angle_gamma   90.00
#
_symmetry.space_group_name_H-M   'P 1'
#
loop_
_entity.id
_entity.type
_entity.pdbx_description
1 polymer ?
#
loop_
_entity_poly.entity_id
_entity_poly.type
_entity_poly.pdbx_seq_one_letter_code
_entity_poly.pdbx_strand_id
1 'polypeptide(L)'
;FALHMDFFNPNGIRVRGNHHSVGVISLANLALTTDNRYIPEFLFLGAIIPGHKEPTVEQCDHFIRPIIEQFRRAWSPGIRISRTA
;
A
#
# COMPACT_ATOMS: atom_id res chain seq x y z
N PHE A 1 -2.49 3.72 -11.44
CA PHE A 1 -1.71 2.90 -10.50
C PHE A 1 -2.40 1.55 -10.34
N ALA A 2 -1.64 0.48 -10.10
CA ALA A 2 -2.18 -0.78 -9.58
C ALA A 2 -1.97 -0.81 -8.06
N LEU A 3 -3.04 -1.08 -7.31
CA LEU A 3 -3.02 -1.17 -5.85
C LEU A 3 -2.79 -2.62 -5.44
N HIS A 4 -1.81 -2.84 -4.59
CA HIS A 4 -1.49 -4.12 -3.99
C HIS A 4 -1.60 -4.00 -2.48
N MET A 5 -2.22 -4.99 -1.84
CA MET A 5 -2.26 -5.14 -0.39
C MET A 5 -1.80 -6.55 -0.09
N ASP A 6 -0.79 -6.68 0.78
CA ASP A 6 -0.26 -7.97 1.19
C ASP A 6 0.06 -7.97 2.69
N PHE A 7 0.01 -9.15 3.29
CA PHE A 7 0.24 -9.39 4.71
C PHE A 7 1.30 -10.47 4.88
N PHE A 8 2.28 -10.21 5.73
CA PHE A 8 3.36 -11.15 5.97
C PHE A 8 3.77 -11.16 7.43
N ASN A 9 4.41 -12.26 7.85
CA ASN A 9 5.02 -12.34 9.16
C ASN A 9 6.41 -11.69 9.14
N PRO A 10 6.61 -10.52 9.78
CA PRO A 10 7.91 -9.86 9.78
C PRO A 10 8.99 -10.66 10.52
N ASN A 11 8.61 -11.63 11.35
CA ASN A 11 9.53 -12.51 12.08
C ASN A 11 9.84 -13.81 11.32
N GLY A 12 9.34 -13.97 10.09
CA GLY A 12 9.47 -15.17 9.27
C GLY A 12 8.47 -16.29 9.61
N ILE A 13 8.31 -17.24 8.68
CA ILE A 13 7.41 -18.39 8.85
C ILE A 13 8.09 -19.44 9.75
N ARG A 14 7.45 -19.80 10.87
CA ARG A 14 7.92 -20.87 11.76
C ARG A 14 6.78 -21.85 12.02
N VAL A 15 7.06 -23.15 11.90
CA VAL A 15 6.10 -24.26 12.06
C VAL A 15 5.36 -24.24 13.43
N ARG A 16 5.94 -23.60 14.45
CA ARG A 16 5.36 -23.41 15.80
C ARG A 16 5.56 -21.99 16.38
N GLY A 17 5.79 -20.99 15.53
CA GLY A 17 6.03 -19.61 15.98
C GLY A 17 4.76 -18.79 16.20
N ASN A 18 4.85 -17.72 16.98
CA ASN A 18 3.76 -16.76 17.14
C ASN A 18 3.37 -16.19 15.77
N HIS A 19 2.07 -16.25 15.46
CA HIS A 19 1.49 -15.60 14.30
C HIS A 19 1.47 -14.09 14.54
N HIS A 20 2.41 -13.38 13.92
CA HIS A 20 2.44 -11.93 13.86
C HIS A 20 2.27 -11.56 12.39
N SER A 21 1.36 -10.66 12.07
CA SER A 21 1.15 -10.20 10.69
C SER A 21 1.27 -8.69 10.62
N VAL A 22 1.95 -8.20 9.59
CA VAL A 22 2.05 -6.79 9.23
C VAL A 22 1.61 -6.66 7.78
N GLY A 23 0.80 -5.64 7.49
CA GLY A 23 0.33 -5.37 6.14
C GLY A 23 1.08 -4.23 5.47
N VAL A 24 1.16 -4.28 4.15
CA VAL A 24 1.65 -3.19 3.31
C VAL A 24 0.64 -2.93 2.21
N ILE A 25 0.33 -1.66 1.96
CA ILE A 25 -0.36 -1.22 0.75
C ILE A 25 0.67 -0.52 -0.14
N SER A 26 0.93 -1.07 -1.32
CA SER A 26 1.85 -0.51 -2.31
C SER A 26 1.14 -0.24 -3.63
N LEU A 27 1.66 0.74 -4.38
CA LEU A 27 1.06 1.25 -5.59
C LEU A 27 2.09 1.28 -6.72
N ALA A 28 1.86 0.47 -7.75
CA ALA A 28 2.69 0.45 -8.96
C ALA A 28 2.20 1.49 -9.97
N ASN A 29 3.11 2.36 -10.45
CA ASN A 29 2.78 3.35 -11.47
C ASN A 29 2.63 2.68 -12.85
N LEU A 30 1.39 2.58 -13.33
CA LEU A 30 1.08 1.95 -14.62
C LEU A 30 1.57 2.75 -15.84
N ALA A 31 2.03 3.99 -15.64
CA ALA A 31 2.66 4.79 -16.69
C ALA A 31 4.14 4.41 -16.94
N LEU A 32 4.80 3.72 -16.00
CA LEU A 32 6.18 3.22 -16.18
C LEU A 32 6.21 1.91 -16.98
N THR A 33 7.33 1.53 -17.57
CA THR A 33 7.49 0.22 -18.22
C THR A 33 7.31 -0.93 -17.21
N THR A 34 7.01 -2.14 -17.70
CA THR A 34 6.83 -3.33 -16.85
C THR A 34 8.07 -3.67 -16.03
N ASP A 35 9.26 -3.41 -16.61
CA ASP A 35 10.55 -3.68 -15.97
C ASP A 35 10.81 -2.76 -14.77
N ASN A 36 10.23 -1.55 -14.80
CA ASN A 36 10.48 -0.52 -13.79
C ASN A 36 9.35 -0.42 -12.75
N ARG A 37 8.08 -0.62 -13.13
CA ARG A 37 6.93 -0.29 -12.25
C ARG A 37 6.84 -1.09 -10.94
N TYR A 38 7.60 -2.18 -10.79
CA TYR A 38 7.63 -3.05 -9.61
C TYR A 38 8.96 -3.03 -8.86
N ILE A 39 9.95 -2.25 -9.28
CA ILE A 39 11.17 -2.09 -8.49
C ILE A 39 10.87 -1.24 -7.24
N PRO A 40 11.50 -1.54 -6.08
CA PRO A 40 11.20 -0.85 -4.82
C PRO A 40 11.27 0.68 -4.89
N GLU A 41 12.19 1.23 -5.68
CA GLU A 41 12.42 2.67 -5.84
C GLU A 41 11.27 3.40 -6.54
N PHE A 42 10.48 2.68 -7.35
CA PHE A 42 9.34 3.24 -8.09
C PHE A 42 7.98 2.82 -7.54
N LEU A 43 7.95 2.01 -6.48
CA LEU A 43 6.73 1.71 -5.76
C LEU A 43 6.38 2.85 -4.82
N PHE A 44 5.14 3.32 -4.91
CA PHE A 44 4.60 4.24 -3.92
C PHE A 44 4.06 3.46 -2.72
N LEU A 45 4.60 3.72 -1.54
CA LEU A 45 4.13 3.13 -0.28
C LEU A 45 2.90 3.89 0.21
N GLY A 46 1.73 3.28 0.09
CA GLY A 46 0.45 3.87 0.48
C GLY A 46 0.15 3.75 1.97
N ALA A 47 0.47 2.61 2.59
CA ALA A 47 0.30 2.40 4.02
C ALA A 47 1.15 1.24 4.55
N ILE A 48 1.45 1.29 5.85
CA ILE A 48 1.90 0.16 6.65
C ILE A 48 0.80 -0.12 7.68
N ILE A 49 0.28 -1.34 7.72
CA ILE A 49 -0.76 -1.78 8.64
C ILE A 49 -0.08 -2.54 9.78
N PRO A 50 -0.06 -1.98 11.00
CA PRO A 50 0.58 -2.65 12.14
C PRO A 50 -0.19 -3.90 12.55
N GLY A 51 0.56 -4.87 13.08
CA GLY A 51 0.03 -6.12 13.59
C GLY A 51 -0.72 -6.01 14.92
N HIS A 52 -1.15 -7.12 15.52
CA HIS A 52 -0.55 -8.45 15.39
C HIS A 52 -1.30 -9.46 14.51
N LYS A 53 -2.49 -9.14 13.99
CA LYS A 53 -3.28 -10.02 13.10
C LYS A 53 -3.63 -9.30 11.81
N GLU A 54 -3.89 -10.11 10.79
CA GLU A 54 -4.50 -9.64 9.55
C GLU A 54 -5.90 -9.09 9.86
N PRO A 55 -6.24 -7.91 9.31
CA PRO A 55 -7.58 -7.37 9.37
C PRO A 55 -8.55 -8.23 8.56
N THR A 56 -9.84 -8.17 8.90
CA THR A 56 -10.89 -8.69 8.02
C THR A 56 -11.01 -7.85 6.75
N VAL A 57 -11.73 -8.33 5.74
CA VAL A 57 -11.96 -7.60 4.49
C VAL A 57 -12.61 -6.24 4.76
N GLU A 58 -13.58 -6.16 5.67
CA GLU A 58 -14.27 -4.91 6.05
C GLU A 58 -13.32 -3.96 6.80
N GLN A 59 -12.36 -4.51 7.55
CA GLN A 59 -11.33 -3.71 8.20
C GLN A 59 -10.32 -3.17 7.18
N CYS A 60 -10.03 -3.90 6.09
CA CYS A 60 -9.19 -3.41 4.99
C CYS A 60 -9.71 -2.11 4.38
N ASP A 61 -11.03 -1.94 4.28
CA ASP A 61 -11.66 -0.72 3.75
C ASP A 61 -11.24 0.54 4.52
N HIS A 62 -11.00 0.42 5.83
CA HIS A 62 -10.57 1.55 6.66
C HIS A 62 -9.17 2.05 6.27
N PHE A 63 -8.32 1.16 5.76
CA PHE A 63 -6.97 1.50 5.28
C PHE A 63 -6.97 1.93 3.82
N ILE A 64 -7.83 1.34 2.97
CA ILE A 64 -7.89 1.65 1.53
C ILE A 64 -8.59 2.99 1.28
N ARG A 65 -9.68 3.29 2.01
CA ARG A 65 -10.48 4.52 1.83
C ARG A 65 -9.65 5.82 1.79
N PRO A 66 -8.73 6.10 2.74
CA PRO A 66 -7.94 7.34 2.68
C PRO A 66 -7.07 7.45 1.42
N ILE A 67 -6.54 6.32 0.93
CA ILE A 67 -5.73 6.27 -0.30
C ILE A 67 -6.59 6.58 -1.53
N ILE A 68 -7.77 5.96 -1.62
CA ILE A 68 -8.71 6.21 -2.72
C ILE A 68 -9.19 7.67 -2.73
N GLU A 69 -9.49 8.25 -1.56
CA GLU A 69 -9.87 9.67 -1.49
C GLU A 69 -8.74 10.61 -1.91
N GLN A 70 -7.47 10.29 -1.62
CA GLN A 70 -6.34 11.05 -2.13
C GLN A 70 -6.26 10.98 -3.66
N PHE A 71 -6.40 9.79 -4.25
CA PHE A 71 -6.43 9.64 -5.71
C PHE A 71 -7.60 10.38 -6.34
N ARG A 72 -8.79 10.32 -5.73
CA ARG A 72 -9.98 11.00 -6.23
C ARG A 72 -9.77 12.51 -6.29
N ARG A 73 -9.22 13.10 -5.22
CA ARG A 73 -8.84 14.52 -5.17
C ARG A 73 -7.77 14.86 -6.22
N ALA A 74 -6.81 13.97 -6.40
CA ALA A 74 -5.72 14.15 -7.35
C ALA A 74 -6.13 14.01 -8.81
N TRP A 75 -7.19 13.26 -9.09
CA TRP A 75 -7.73 13.07 -10.43
C TRP A 75 -8.62 14.24 -10.86
N SER A 76 -9.52 14.69 -9.99
CA SER A 76 -10.45 15.77 -10.30
C SER A 76 -10.83 16.57 -9.03
N PRO A 77 -10.52 17.87 -8.97
CA PRO A 77 -10.07 18.74 -10.06
C PRO A 77 -8.58 18.64 -10.41
N GLY A 78 -7.79 17.84 -9.68
CA GLY A 78 -6.33 17.84 -9.77
C GLY A 78 -5.67 18.49 -8.56
N ILE A 79 -4.34 18.38 -8.45
CA ILE A 79 -3.55 19.03 -7.40
C ILE A 79 -2.69 20.14 -8.01
N ARG A 80 -2.75 21.34 -7.44
CA ARG A 80 -1.79 22.41 -7.72
C ARG A 80 -0.69 22.38 -6.66
N ILE A 81 0.51 21.97 -7.06
CA ILE A 81 1.69 21.95 -6.21
C ILE A 81 2.47 23.26 -6.46
N SER A 82 2.61 24.12 -5.45
CA SER A 82 3.32 25.39 -5.59
C SER A 82 4.84 25.25 -5.49
N ARG A 83 5.30 24.25 -4.74
CA ARG A 83 6.71 23.86 -4.56
C ARG A 83 6.77 22.37 -4.22
N THR A 84 7.81 21.70 -4.68
CA THR A 84 8.21 20.39 -4.17
C THR A 84 9.25 20.58 -3.06
N ALA A 85 9.40 19.56 -2.21
CA ALA A 85 10.41 19.56 -1.14
C ALA A 85 11.84 19.62 -1.70
#